data_AF-A0A925Y5X6-F1
#
_entry.id   AF-A0A925Y5X6-F1
#
_cell.length_a   1.000
_cell.length_b   1.000
_cell.length_c   1.000
_cell.angle_alpha   90.00
_cell.angle_beta   90.00
_cell.angle_gamma   90.00
#
_symmetry.space_group_name_H-M   'P 1'
#
loop_
_entity.id
_entity.type
_entity.pdbx_description
1 polymer ?
#
loop_
_entity_poly.entity_id
_entity_poly.type
_entity_poly.pdbx_seq_one_letter_code
_entity_poly.pdbx_strand_id
1 'polypeptide(L)'
;KRPVPAQTSIDATDSHIQYIGRFNEIQPKDATKPLVKECGWSATSIRARFEGTSIRARLELLGWGGGSNFYAIIDGNEKEKITLAADNRKDWLIAEGLPDTVHTIELVRLGGAWNSSSTFSGFYLDAGKKLLEPLPRSSRRIEFYGDSITEGGMMPDQPFANGYLAYAATTARLLHAEPSVICKSGIGLVKGFTLPQTLPGMFDRGAPMRGDVKWDFSKWAPHVVVINIGQNDVWTNTDPTIFKETYIAFIKTLRNHYPNALIVCALGSMDAVAKGSQWPAVITDSVETYKTETKDTKVETFFFEFLGAKGHPSSTQAYGMAEKLSAFLEAKGPNIWQ
;
A
#
# COMPACT_ATOMS: atom_id res chain seq x y z
N LYS A 1 -26.69 -31.16 -2.18
CA LYS A 1 -25.87 -30.10 -1.55
C LYS A 1 -25.27 -30.70 -0.28
N ARG A 2 -23.96 -30.86 -0.16
CA ARG A 2 -23.34 -31.30 1.11
C ARG A 2 -23.64 -30.22 2.17
N PRO A 3 -23.98 -30.58 3.41
CA PRO A 3 -24.12 -29.60 4.48
C PRO A 3 -22.79 -28.86 4.65
N VAL A 4 -22.86 -27.53 4.77
CA VAL A 4 -21.70 -26.72 5.15
C VAL A 4 -21.31 -27.19 6.55
N PRO A 5 -20.06 -27.63 6.78
CA PRO A 5 -19.62 -28.01 8.11
C PRO A 5 -19.88 -26.87 9.10
N ALA A 6 -20.15 -27.19 10.37
CA ALA A 6 -20.22 -26.17 11.41
C ALA A 6 -18.91 -25.35 11.41
N GLN A 7 -19.02 -24.05 11.61
CA GLN A 7 -17.91 -23.10 11.50
C GLN A 7 -17.88 -22.16 12.70
N THR A 8 -16.68 -21.76 13.11
CA THR A 8 -16.49 -20.69 14.08
C THR A 8 -16.38 -19.36 13.35
N SER A 9 -17.28 -18.41 13.64
CA SER A 9 -17.26 -17.06 13.07
C SER A 9 -16.37 -16.15 13.91
N ILE A 10 -15.44 -15.45 13.26
CA ILE A 10 -14.56 -14.46 13.89
C ILE A 10 -14.75 -13.12 13.19
N ASP A 11 -15.11 -12.07 13.93
CA ASP A 11 -15.41 -10.76 13.37
C ASP A 11 -14.16 -9.92 13.09
N ALA A 12 -14.26 -8.95 12.18
CA ALA A 12 -13.15 -8.06 11.80
C ALA A 12 -12.68 -7.11 12.93
N THR A 13 -13.34 -7.12 14.08
CA THR A 13 -12.93 -6.38 15.27
C THR A 13 -12.18 -7.24 16.29
N ASP A 14 -12.00 -8.54 16.00
CA ASP A 14 -11.24 -9.44 16.87
C ASP A 14 -9.79 -8.96 17.01
N SER A 15 -9.31 -8.85 18.25
CA SER A 15 -7.99 -8.30 18.58
C SER A 15 -6.83 -9.17 18.08
N HIS A 16 -7.09 -10.43 17.73
CA HIS A 16 -6.07 -11.34 17.19
C HIS A 16 -5.82 -11.13 15.68
N ILE A 17 -6.56 -10.22 15.03
CA ILE A 17 -6.35 -9.85 13.63
C ILE A 17 -5.50 -8.58 13.55
N GLN A 18 -4.40 -8.65 12.80
CA GLN A 18 -3.54 -7.51 12.51
C GLN A 18 -3.84 -6.92 11.14
N TYR A 19 -3.96 -5.59 11.12
CA TYR A 19 -4.15 -4.79 9.91
C TYR A 19 -2.89 -3.97 9.61
N ILE A 20 -2.36 -4.10 8.39
CA ILE A 20 -1.17 -3.39 7.90
C ILE A 20 -1.56 -2.50 6.71
N GLY A 21 -1.21 -1.22 6.80
CA GLY A 21 -1.70 -0.17 5.91
C GLY A 21 -3.00 0.47 6.43
N ARG A 22 -3.62 1.32 5.61
CA ARG A 22 -4.82 2.08 6.01
C ARG A 22 -6.10 1.28 5.80
N PHE A 23 -6.92 1.23 6.83
CA PHE A 23 -8.26 0.64 6.82
C PHE A 23 -9.26 1.63 7.42
N ASN A 24 -10.39 1.81 6.73
CA ASN A 24 -11.53 2.51 7.31
C ASN A 24 -12.39 1.54 8.11
N GLU A 25 -12.94 2.00 9.23
CA GLU A 25 -13.99 1.28 9.94
C GLU A 25 -15.34 1.75 9.42
N ILE A 26 -16.17 0.79 9.00
CA ILE A 26 -17.50 1.07 8.48
C ILE A 26 -18.51 0.35 9.35
N GLN A 27 -19.47 1.10 9.89
CA GLN A 27 -20.68 0.54 10.48
C GLN A 27 -21.63 0.12 9.35
N PRO A 28 -22.03 -1.16 9.26
CA PRO A 28 -23.05 -1.56 8.31
C PRO A 28 -24.39 -0.83 8.55
N LYS A 29 -25.23 -0.74 7.50
CA LYS A 29 -26.58 -0.13 7.61
C LYS A 29 -27.43 -0.71 8.74
N ASP A 30 -27.28 -2.01 8.96
CA ASP A 30 -27.80 -2.69 10.13
C ASP A 30 -26.83 -2.49 11.29
N ALA A 31 -27.17 -1.59 12.20
CA ALA A 31 -26.32 -1.22 13.34
C ALA A 31 -26.10 -2.36 14.35
N THR A 32 -26.85 -3.47 14.24
CA THR A 32 -26.63 -4.66 15.07
C THR A 32 -25.47 -5.52 14.60
N LYS A 33 -24.99 -5.30 13.36
CA LYS A 33 -23.86 -6.03 12.80
C LYS A 33 -22.53 -5.42 13.24
N PRO A 34 -21.48 -6.25 13.40
CA PRO A 34 -20.15 -5.79 13.75
C PRO A 34 -19.59 -4.84 12.69
N LEU A 35 -18.66 -3.99 13.11
CA LEU A 35 -17.89 -3.13 12.21
C LEU A 35 -17.14 -3.99 11.17
N VAL A 36 -17.05 -3.46 9.96
CA VAL A 36 -16.22 -4.04 8.89
C VAL A 36 -15.04 -3.13 8.58
N LYS A 37 -13.98 -3.70 7.99
CA LYS A 37 -12.77 -2.98 7.63
C LYS A 37 -12.71 -2.80 6.12
N GLU A 38 -12.78 -1.56 5.63
CA GLU A 38 -12.58 -1.25 4.21
C GLU A 38 -11.11 -1.05 3.90
N CYS A 39 -10.62 -1.73 2.86
CA CYS A 39 -9.31 -1.54 2.27
C CYS A 39 -9.42 -1.26 0.76
N GLY A 40 -8.56 -0.39 0.25
CA GLY A 40 -8.50 -0.13 -1.20
C GLY A 40 -7.13 0.25 -1.73
N TRP A 41 -6.19 0.58 -0.84
CA TRP A 41 -4.80 0.86 -1.18
C TRP A 41 -4.02 -0.42 -1.47
N SER A 42 -3.08 -0.35 -2.41
CA SER A 42 -2.19 -1.47 -2.74
C SER A 42 -1.41 -1.95 -1.52
N ALA A 43 -1.08 -3.24 -1.50
CA ALA A 43 -0.28 -3.88 -0.46
C ALA A 43 -0.83 -3.77 0.98
N THR A 44 -2.08 -3.31 1.16
CA THR A 44 -2.78 -3.45 2.44
C THR A 44 -2.93 -4.92 2.78
N SER A 45 -2.73 -5.26 4.05
CA SER A 45 -2.60 -6.65 4.47
C SER A 45 -3.38 -6.94 5.77
N ILE A 46 -3.96 -8.14 5.83
CA ILE A 46 -4.67 -8.68 6.98
C ILE A 46 -3.95 -9.95 7.42
N ARG A 47 -3.46 -9.98 8.66
CA ARG A 47 -2.71 -11.10 9.23
C ARG A 47 -3.44 -11.71 10.41
N ALA A 48 -3.38 -13.02 10.54
CA ALA A 48 -3.84 -13.73 11.73
C ALA A 48 -3.07 -15.04 11.94
N ARG A 49 -3.19 -15.58 13.15
CA ARG A 49 -2.83 -16.97 13.47
C ARG A 49 -4.10 -17.73 13.80
N PHE A 50 -4.25 -18.93 13.28
CA PHE A 50 -5.45 -19.74 13.47
C PHE A 50 -5.12 -21.20 13.72
N GLU A 51 -6.00 -21.88 14.45
CA GLU A 51 -6.01 -23.34 14.58
C GLU A 51 -6.94 -23.94 13.51
N GLY A 52 -6.61 -25.14 13.02
CA GLY A 52 -7.53 -25.94 12.21
C GLY A 52 -6.94 -26.37 10.86
N THR A 53 -7.82 -26.89 10.02
CA THR A 53 -7.52 -27.50 8.72
C THR A 53 -7.99 -26.64 7.54
N SER A 54 -8.80 -25.62 7.80
CA SER A 54 -9.34 -24.73 6.78
C SER A 54 -9.60 -23.31 7.32
N ILE A 55 -9.60 -22.34 6.40
CA ILE A 55 -9.97 -20.95 6.69
C ILE A 55 -10.68 -20.32 5.51
N ARG A 56 -11.75 -19.57 5.79
CA ARG A 56 -12.45 -18.72 4.82
C ARG A 56 -12.37 -17.26 5.25
N ALA A 57 -12.22 -16.35 4.29
CA ALA A 57 -12.31 -14.91 4.53
C ALA A 57 -13.66 -14.37 4.05
N ARG A 58 -14.23 -13.46 4.83
CA ARG A 58 -15.45 -12.73 4.48
C ARG A 58 -15.06 -11.41 3.81
N LEU A 59 -15.01 -11.41 2.49
CA LEU A 59 -14.58 -10.28 1.65
C LEU A 59 -15.69 -9.91 0.65
N GLU A 60 -16.01 -8.63 0.57
CA GLU A 60 -17.00 -8.09 -0.37
C GLU A 60 -16.36 -6.96 -1.19
N LEU A 61 -16.60 -6.98 -2.50
CA LEU A 61 -16.14 -5.94 -3.41
C LEU A 61 -17.02 -4.69 -3.27
N LEU A 62 -16.40 -3.52 -3.11
CA LEU A 62 -17.04 -2.22 -3.20
C LEU A 62 -16.64 -1.53 -4.51
N GLY A 63 -17.59 -0.88 -5.19
CA GLY A 63 -17.35 -0.12 -6.43
C GLY A 63 -17.67 -0.87 -7.71
N TRP A 64 -17.25 -0.32 -8.86
CA TRP A 64 -17.62 -0.81 -10.19
C TRP A 64 -16.37 -0.98 -11.06
N GLY A 65 -16.22 -2.14 -11.71
CA GLY A 65 -15.14 -2.39 -12.69
C GLY A 65 -13.96 -3.21 -12.14
N GLY A 66 -13.81 -4.44 -12.65
CA GLY A 66 -12.54 -5.16 -12.71
C GLY A 66 -12.14 -6.07 -11.55
N GLY A 67 -13.00 -6.22 -10.53
CA GLY A 67 -12.71 -7.08 -9.38
C GLY A 67 -11.61 -6.55 -8.45
N SER A 68 -11.22 -7.36 -7.45
CA SER A 68 -10.09 -7.05 -6.56
C SER A 68 -9.26 -8.30 -6.32
N ASN A 69 -7.94 -8.18 -6.49
CA ASN A 69 -7.01 -9.30 -6.35
C ASN A 69 -6.30 -9.26 -5.01
N PHE A 70 -6.20 -10.43 -4.38
CA PHE A 70 -5.44 -10.67 -3.16
C PHE A 70 -4.48 -11.84 -3.37
N TYR A 71 -3.34 -11.82 -2.70
CA TYR A 71 -2.63 -13.05 -2.36
C TYR A 71 -3.08 -13.50 -0.98
N ALA A 72 -3.41 -14.79 -0.86
CA ALA A 72 -3.44 -15.49 0.40
C ALA A 72 -2.10 -16.20 0.60
N ILE A 73 -1.44 -15.89 1.70
CA ILE A 73 -0.16 -16.47 2.09
C ILE A 73 -0.39 -17.34 3.33
N ILE A 74 -0.30 -18.66 3.17
CA ILE A 74 -0.37 -19.61 4.29
C ILE A 74 1.04 -20.04 4.67
N ASP A 75 1.36 -19.96 5.96
CA ASP A 75 2.64 -20.38 6.54
C ASP A 75 3.88 -19.80 5.84
N GLY A 76 3.73 -18.58 5.31
CA GLY A 76 4.77 -17.82 4.63
C GLY A 76 5.15 -18.32 3.23
N ASN A 77 4.66 -19.48 2.79
CA ASN A 77 5.17 -20.18 1.62
C ASN A 77 4.17 -20.24 0.46
N GLU A 78 2.92 -20.58 0.75
CA GLU A 78 1.91 -20.82 -0.29
C GLU A 78 1.20 -19.53 -0.65
N LYS A 79 1.35 -19.07 -1.90
CA LYS A 79 0.69 -17.87 -2.41
C LYS A 79 -0.41 -18.25 -3.38
N GLU A 80 -1.65 -18.26 -2.91
CA GLU A 80 -2.81 -18.41 -3.77
C GLU A 80 -3.39 -17.04 -4.15
N LYS A 81 -3.73 -16.85 -5.42
CA LYS A 81 -4.40 -15.63 -5.87
C LYS A 81 -5.91 -15.78 -5.72
N ILE A 82 -6.52 -14.86 -4.99
CA ILE A 82 -7.97 -14.72 -4.86
C ILE A 82 -8.42 -13.50 -5.65
N THR A 83 -9.43 -13.67 -6.51
CA THR A 83 -10.04 -12.57 -7.28
C THR A 83 -11.48 -12.39 -6.84
N LEU A 84 -11.77 -11.27 -6.17
CA LEU A 84 -13.14 -10.85 -5.85
C LEU A 84 -13.86 -10.45 -7.13
N ALA A 85 -14.78 -11.28 -7.59
CA ALA A 85 -15.63 -11.00 -8.73
C ALA A 85 -16.84 -10.13 -8.32
N ALA A 86 -17.47 -9.47 -9.29
CA ALA A 86 -18.72 -8.73 -9.08
C ALA A 86 -19.93 -9.68 -9.09
N ASP A 87 -19.87 -10.80 -8.37
CA ASP A 87 -20.89 -11.86 -8.31
C ASP A 87 -21.62 -11.90 -6.95
N ASN A 88 -21.47 -10.85 -6.13
CA ASN A 88 -22.00 -10.74 -4.75
C ASN A 88 -21.50 -11.81 -3.77
N ARG A 89 -20.46 -12.59 -4.13
CA ARG A 89 -19.85 -13.55 -3.21
C ARG A 89 -19.17 -12.83 -2.04
N LYS A 90 -19.44 -13.33 -0.83
CA LYS A 90 -18.88 -12.79 0.42
C LYS A 90 -17.90 -13.73 1.09
N ASP A 91 -18.09 -15.05 0.92
CA ASP A 91 -17.29 -16.06 1.60
C ASP A 91 -16.31 -16.70 0.62
N TRP A 92 -15.02 -16.55 0.91
CA TRP A 92 -13.93 -17.00 0.06
C TRP A 92 -13.15 -18.09 0.78
N LEU A 93 -13.14 -19.30 0.21
CA LEU A 93 -12.24 -20.35 0.66
C LEU A 93 -10.80 -19.91 0.38
N ILE A 94 -10.00 -19.88 1.44
CA ILE A 94 -8.59 -19.47 1.36
C ILE A 94 -7.68 -20.69 1.35
N ALA A 95 -7.96 -21.64 2.24
CA ALA A 95 -7.25 -22.91 2.32
C ALA A 95 -8.16 -23.97 2.95
N GLU A 96 -7.98 -25.23 2.53
CA GLU A 96 -8.56 -26.42 3.14
C GLU A 96 -7.59 -27.60 2.98
N GLY A 97 -7.78 -28.64 3.80
CA GLY A 97 -6.91 -29.82 3.78
C GLY A 97 -5.53 -29.58 4.41
N LEU A 98 -5.39 -28.50 5.19
CA LEU A 98 -4.19 -28.26 6.00
C LEU A 98 -4.12 -29.30 7.14
N PRO A 99 -2.92 -29.64 7.63
CA PRO A 99 -2.77 -30.41 8.86
C PRO A 99 -3.52 -29.75 10.03
N ASP A 100 -4.13 -30.51 10.95
CA ASP A 100 -4.82 -29.90 12.09
C ASP A 100 -3.80 -29.38 13.13
N THR A 101 -3.31 -28.16 12.91
CA THR A 101 -2.31 -27.48 13.74
C THR A 101 -2.54 -25.97 13.73
N VAL A 102 -1.55 -25.21 14.17
CA VAL A 102 -1.54 -23.75 14.09
C VAL A 102 -0.91 -23.31 12.78
N HIS A 103 -1.61 -22.42 12.08
CA HIS A 103 -1.20 -21.80 10.83
C HIS A 103 -1.16 -20.28 10.94
N THR A 104 -0.42 -19.67 10.02
CA THR A 104 -0.45 -18.22 9.78
C THR A 104 -1.15 -17.94 8.45
N ILE A 105 -1.91 -16.86 8.40
CA ILE A 105 -2.49 -16.32 7.17
C ILE A 105 -2.08 -14.86 7.00
N GLU A 106 -1.73 -14.49 5.77
CA GLU A 106 -1.65 -13.11 5.33
C GLU A 106 -2.46 -12.92 4.03
N LEU A 107 -3.48 -12.07 4.07
CA LEU A 107 -4.21 -11.63 2.88
C LEU A 107 -3.66 -10.28 2.44
N VAL A 108 -2.92 -10.24 1.32
CA VAL A 108 -2.35 -9.00 0.77
C VAL A 108 -3.12 -8.55 -0.46
N ARG A 109 -3.67 -7.34 -0.43
CA ARG A 109 -4.29 -6.72 -1.61
C ARG A 109 -3.23 -6.37 -2.64
N LEU A 110 -3.44 -6.76 -3.90
CA LEU A 110 -2.45 -6.58 -4.96
C LEU A 110 -2.59 -5.24 -5.70
N GLY A 111 -3.80 -4.81 -6.09
CA GLY A 111 -3.99 -3.60 -6.89
C GLY A 111 -4.64 -2.43 -6.15
N GLY A 112 -4.34 -1.21 -6.61
CA GLY A 112 -4.95 0.03 -6.15
C GLY A 112 -6.21 0.37 -6.95
N ALA A 113 -7.03 1.25 -6.38
CA ALA A 113 -8.35 1.56 -6.91
C ALA A 113 -8.30 2.55 -8.07
N TRP A 114 -8.48 2.04 -9.28
CA TRP A 114 -9.13 2.86 -10.30
C TRP A 114 -10.57 3.15 -9.88
N ASN A 115 -11.34 2.12 -9.49
CA ASN A 115 -12.75 2.24 -9.10
C ASN A 115 -13.23 1.21 -8.05
N SER A 116 -12.34 0.47 -7.37
CA SER A 116 -12.76 -0.59 -6.43
C SER A 116 -12.05 -0.57 -5.07
N SER A 117 -12.79 -0.90 -4.02
CA SER A 117 -12.29 -1.19 -2.66
C SER A 117 -12.89 -2.52 -2.21
N SER A 118 -12.55 -2.98 -1.02
CA SER A 118 -13.08 -4.22 -0.48
C SER A 118 -13.34 -4.07 1.01
N THR A 119 -14.44 -4.65 1.49
CA THR A 119 -14.70 -4.77 2.92
C THR A 119 -14.37 -6.16 3.40
N PHE A 120 -13.67 -6.23 4.53
CA PHE A 120 -13.42 -7.44 5.28
C PHE A 120 -14.29 -7.46 6.53
N SER A 121 -15.07 -8.53 6.69
CA SER A 121 -15.98 -8.72 7.82
C SER A 121 -15.49 -9.76 8.83
N GLY A 122 -14.39 -10.45 8.54
CA GLY A 122 -13.78 -11.45 9.43
C GLY A 122 -13.51 -12.79 8.76
N PHE A 123 -13.27 -13.82 9.56
CA PHE A 123 -12.97 -15.18 9.10
C PHE A 123 -14.05 -16.19 9.51
N TYR A 124 -14.11 -17.32 8.79
CA TYR A 124 -14.66 -18.57 9.30
C TYR A 124 -13.53 -19.59 9.45
N LEU A 125 -13.52 -20.26 10.60
CA LEU A 125 -12.64 -21.39 10.91
C LEU A 125 -13.45 -22.67 11.07
N ASP A 126 -12.76 -23.80 11.18
CA ASP A 126 -13.39 -25.05 11.59
C ASP A 126 -14.11 -24.91 12.95
N ALA A 127 -15.15 -25.73 13.17
CA ALA A 127 -15.94 -25.71 14.40
C ALA A 127 -15.05 -25.86 15.66
N GLY A 128 -15.19 -24.94 16.61
CA GLY A 128 -14.47 -24.94 17.87
C GLY A 128 -13.02 -24.44 17.81
N LYS A 129 -12.48 -24.17 16.62
CA LYS A 129 -11.16 -23.56 16.44
C LYS A 129 -11.22 -22.04 16.58
N LYS A 130 -10.07 -21.43 16.87
CA LYS A 130 -9.96 -20.00 17.22
C LYS A 130 -8.78 -19.34 16.53
N LEU A 131 -8.78 -18.01 16.56
CA LEU A 131 -7.55 -17.26 16.36
C LEU A 131 -6.67 -17.32 17.61
N LEU A 132 -5.37 -17.15 17.40
CA LEU A 132 -4.35 -17.09 18.44
C LEU A 132 -3.67 -15.73 18.42
N GLU A 133 -2.95 -15.42 19.50
CA GLU A 133 -2.10 -14.23 19.59
C GLU A 133 -1.26 -14.07 18.31
N PRO A 134 -1.39 -12.93 17.62
CA PRO A 134 -0.71 -12.72 16.36
C PRO A 134 0.80 -12.61 16.58
N LEU A 135 1.57 -12.81 15.51
CA LEU A 135 3.01 -12.61 15.59
C LEU A 135 3.34 -11.15 15.96
N PRO A 136 4.47 -10.89 16.63
CA PRO A 136 4.90 -9.52 16.90
C PRO A 136 4.94 -8.67 15.63
N ARG A 137 4.43 -7.44 15.74
CA ARG A 137 4.51 -6.46 14.66
C ARG A 137 5.96 -6.04 14.44
N SER A 138 6.25 -5.56 13.24
CA SER A 138 7.54 -4.92 13.01
C SER A 138 7.64 -3.63 13.82
N SER A 139 8.83 -3.38 14.38
CA SER A 139 9.18 -2.08 14.94
C SER A 139 9.47 -1.03 13.86
N ARG A 140 9.57 -1.41 12.58
CA ARG A 140 9.87 -0.53 11.45
C ARG A 140 8.61 -0.29 10.61
N ARG A 141 8.46 0.94 10.14
CA ARG A 141 7.24 1.42 9.45
C ARG A 141 7.63 2.39 8.35
N ILE A 142 7.14 2.16 7.14
CA ILE A 142 7.40 3.00 5.96
C ILE A 142 6.09 3.35 5.28
N GLU A 143 5.82 4.64 5.07
CA GLU A 143 4.70 5.07 4.21
C GLU A 143 5.22 5.49 2.84
N PHE A 144 4.60 4.98 1.79
CA PHE A 144 4.91 5.30 0.42
C PHE A 144 3.78 6.13 -0.17
N TYR A 145 4.14 7.19 -0.87
CA TYR A 145 3.24 8.01 -1.66
C TYR A 145 3.71 7.99 -3.11
N GLY A 146 2.81 7.73 -4.06
CA GLY A 146 3.22 7.73 -5.46
C GLY A 146 2.14 7.36 -6.47
N ASP A 147 2.59 7.03 -7.67
CA ASP A 147 1.74 6.70 -8.81
C ASP A 147 1.69 5.19 -9.12
N SER A 148 1.44 4.84 -10.39
CA SER A 148 1.42 3.48 -10.92
C SER A 148 2.67 2.65 -10.61
N ILE A 149 3.86 3.29 -10.53
CA ILE A 149 5.11 2.58 -10.22
C ILE A 149 5.07 2.06 -8.78
N THR A 150 4.57 2.87 -7.86
CA THR A 150 4.37 2.53 -6.44
C THR A 150 3.23 1.54 -6.26
N GLU A 151 2.21 1.61 -7.12
CA GLU A 151 1.08 0.67 -7.14
C GLU A 151 1.43 -0.74 -7.61
N GLY A 152 2.51 -0.89 -8.39
CA GLY A 152 2.76 -2.11 -9.17
C GLY A 152 1.83 -2.22 -10.37
N GLY A 153 1.39 -1.09 -10.92
CA GLY A 153 0.50 -1.03 -12.07
C GLY A 153 1.24 -1.28 -13.38
N MET A 154 0.55 -1.90 -14.33
CA MET A 154 1.00 -2.10 -15.72
C MET A 154 2.37 -2.79 -15.88
N MET A 155 2.81 -3.58 -14.89
CA MET A 155 4.05 -4.35 -15.00
C MET A 155 3.94 -5.30 -16.20
N PRO A 156 4.90 -5.28 -17.14
CA PRO A 156 4.80 -6.01 -18.41
C PRO A 156 4.74 -7.54 -18.25
N ASP A 157 5.19 -8.05 -17.11
CA ASP A 157 5.24 -9.47 -16.76
C ASP A 157 4.13 -9.88 -15.76
N GLN A 158 3.16 -8.99 -15.48
CA GLN A 158 2.01 -9.28 -14.62
C GLN A 158 0.69 -9.00 -15.35
N PRO A 159 -0.32 -9.89 -15.25
CA PRO A 159 -1.60 -9.70 -15.92
C PRO A 159 -2.52 -8.68 -15.22
N PHE A 160 -2.10 -8.14 -14.07
CA PHE A 160 -2.85 -7.16 -13.27
C PHE A 160 -1.87 -6.35 -12.40
N ALA A 161 -2.34 -5.26 -11.80
CA ALA A 161 -1.56 -4.48 -10.85
C ALA A 161 -1.17 -5.30 -9.62
N ASN A 162 0.12 -5.32 -9.28
CA ASN A 162 0.68 -6.19 -8.24
C ASN A 162 1.61 -5.44 -7.27
N GLY A 163 0.99 -4.72 -6.34
CA GLY A 163 1.60 -4.01 -5.22
C GLY A 163 2.37 -4.90 -4.27
N TYR A 164 2.10 -6.21 -4.21
CA TYR A 164 2.97 -7.13 -3.46
C TYR A 164 4.35 -7.20 -4.11
N LEU A 165 4.44 -7.27 -5.44
CA LEU A 165 5.71 -7.32 -6.18
C LEU A 165 6.30 -5.92 -6.46
N ALA A 166 5.54 -4.85 -6.27
CA ALA A 166 6.03 -3.48 -6.44
C ALA A 166 7.20 -3.16 -5.51
N TYR A 167 8.01 -2.17 -5.91
CA TYR A 167 9.22 -1.82 -5.17
C TYR A 167 8.91 -1.39 -3.72
N ALA A 168 7.78 -0.72 -3.49
CA ALA A 168 7.38 -0.21 -2.18
C ALA A 168 7.21 -1.33 -1.14
N ALA A 169 6.32 -2.28 -1.40
CA ALA A 169 6.11 -3.42 -0.50
C ALA A 169 7.34 -4.33 -0.43
N THR A 170 8.08 -4.46 -1.53
CA THR A 170 9.34 -5.22 -1.56
C THR A 170 10.41 -4.58 -0.67
N THR A 171 10.58 -3.26 -0.72
CA THR A 171 11.49 -2.51 0.16
C THR A 171 11.13 -2.73 1.62
N ALA A 172 9.84 -2.64 1.95
CA ALA A 172 9.38 -2.89 3.31
C ALA A 172 9.71 -4.33 3.77
N ARG A 173 9.50 -5.35 2.91
CA ARG A 173 9.89 -6.72 3.25
C ARG A 173 11.39 -6.90 3.44
N LEU A 174 12.22 -6.32 2.56
CA LEU A 174 13.69 -6.38 2.67
C LEU A 174 14.19 -5.74 3.98
N LEU A 175 13.54 -4.67 4.43
CA LEU A 175 13.89 -3.96 5.67
C LEU A 175 13.16 -4.47 6.91
N HIS A 176 12.41 -5.56 6.79
CA HIS A 176 11.51 -6.08 7.83
C HIS A 176 10.58 -5.00 8.41
N ALA A 177 10.03 -4.12 7.58
CA ALA A 177 9.14 -3.03 7.94
C ALA A 177 7.68 -3.30 7.51
N GLU A 178 6.74 -2.65 8.18
CA GLU A 178 5.35 -2.57 7.74
C GLU A 178 5.17 -1.47 6.69
N PRO A 179 4.60 -1.78 5.51
CA PRO A 179 4.26 -0.76 4.51
C PRO A 179 2.86 -0.16 4.72
N SER A 180 2.74 1.14 4.45
CA SER A 180 1.48 1.81 4.07
C SER A 180 1.70 2.41 2.68
N VAL A 181 0.85 2.09 1.68
CA VAL A 181 1.13 2.43 0.27
C VAL A 181 -0.02 3.25 -0.32
N ILE A 182 0.14 4.57 -0.33
CA ILE A 182 -0.87 5.55 -0.77
C ILE A 182 -0.55 5.96 -2.20
N CYS A 183 -1.12 5.22 -3.14
CA CYS A 183 -0.78 5.38 -4.55
C CYS A 183 -1.97 5.24 -5.49
N LYS A 184 -1.85 5.84 -6.68
CA LYS A 184 -2.83 5.68 -7.75
C LYS A 184 -2.18 5.86 -9.12
N SER A 185 -2.39 4.90 -10.02
CA SER A 185 -1.99 5.01 -11.43
C SER A 185 -2.48 6.31 -12.07
N GLY A 186 -1.59 6.98 -12.78
CA GLY A 186 -1.89 8.24 -13.45
C GLY A 186 -2.00 9.46 -12.53
N ILE A 187 -1.88 9.33 -11.21
CA ILE A 187 -1.90 10.48 -10.31
C ILE A 187 -0.61 11.30 -10.46
N GLY A 188 -0.74 12.62 -10.50
CA GLY A 188 0.39 13.54 -10.45
C GLY A 188 0.40 14.33 -9.15
N LEU A 189 1.46 15.11 -8.94
CA LEU A 189 1.53 16.05 -7.83
C LEU A 189 0.64 17.27 -8.11
N VAL A 190 0.76 17.85 -9.30
CA VAL A 190 0.00 19.05 -9.73
C VAL A 190 -1.20 18.65 -10.56
N LYS A 191 -1.03 17.68 -11.47
CA LYS A 191 -2.08 17.23 -12.38
C LYS A 191 -1.91 15.75 -12.72
N GLY A 192 -3.00 14.99 -12.63
CA GLY A 192 -3.01 13.61 -13.08
C GLY A 192 -3.02 13.48 -14.61
N PHE A 193 -2.43 12.40 -15.10
CA PHE A 193 -2.30 12.09 -16.53
C PHE A 193 -3.64 11.73 -17.18
N THR A 194 -4.43 10.89 -16.52
CA THR A 194 -5.72 10.39 -17.05
C THR A 194 -6.93 11.08 -16.42
N LEU A 195 -6.85 11.44 -15.14
CA LEU A 195 -7.91 12.04 -14.36
C LEU A 195 -7.38 13.27 -13.62
N PRO A 196 -8.22 14.27 -13.28
CA PRO A 196 -7.75 15.52 -12.65
C PRO A 196 -7.29 15.35 -11.19
N GLN A 197 -7.31 14.14 -10.64
CA GLN A 197 -6.95 13.85 -9.26
C GLN A 197 -5.45 14.04 -9.05
N THR A 198 -5.09 14.56 -7.87
CA THR A 198 -3.71 14.81 -7.47
C THR A 198 -3.38 14.10 -6.18
N LEU A 199 -2.11 13.78 -5.97
CA LEU A 199 -1.63 13.12 -4.77
C LEU A 199 -1.95 13.95 -3.50
N PRO A 200 -1.74 15.28 -3.48
CA PRO A 200 -2.19 16.12 -2.35
C PRO A 200 -3.72 16.14 -2.12
N GLY A 201 -4.54 15.77 -3.11
CA GLY A 201 -5.99 15.63 -2.95
C GLY A 201 -6.45 14.26 -2.43
N MET A 202 -5.52 13.31 -2.25
CA MET A 202 -5.81 11.92 -1.86
C MET A 202 -4.95 11.41 -0.69
N PHE A 203 -3.88 12.11 -0.33
CA PHE A 203 -2.89 11.66 0.66
C PHE A 203 -3.48 11.38 2.05
N ASP A 204 -4.60 12.02 2.39
CA ASP A 204 -5.27 11.94 3.69
C ASP A 204 -6.45 10.98 3.68
N ARG A 205 -6.65 10.15 2.64
CA ARG A 205 -7.77 9.20 2.60
C ARG A 205 -7.38 7.86 3.23
N GLY A 206 -8.32 7.25 3.94
CA GLY A 206 -8.14 5.89 4.46
C GLY A 206 -8.40 4.80 3.40
N ALA A 207 -9.21 5.10 2.39
CA ALA A 207 -9.38 4.29 1.18
C ALA A 207 -9.53 5.22 -0.04
N PRO A 208 -9.05 4.82 -1.23
CA PRO A 208 -8.97 5.69 -2.40
C PRO A 208 -10.33 6.19 -2.92
N MET A 209 -11.39 5.38 -2.79
CA MET A 209 -12.73 5.67 -3.32
C MET A 209 -13.57 6.59 -2.44
N ARG A 210 -13.33 6.61 -1.13
CA ARG A 210 -14.10 7.41 -0.16
C ARG A 210 -13.33 8.65 0.24
N GLY A 211 -13.50 9.71 -0.56
CA GLY A 211 -12.90 11.02 -0.26
C GLY A 211 -13.52 11.71 0.96
N ASP A 212 -14.68 11.25 1.42
CA ASP A 212 -15.38 11.70 2.62
C ASP A 212 -14.76 11.15 3.92
N VAL A 213 -14.04 10.03 3.85
CA VAL A 213 -13.40 9.41 5.02
C VAL A 213 -11.90 9.68 5.03
N LYS A 214 -11.51 10.62 5.88
CA LYS A 214 -10.11 10.93 6.14
C LYS A 214 -9.46 9.91 7.05
N TRP A 215 -8.19 9.61 6.78
CA TRP A 215 -7.31 8.82 7.62
C TRP A 215 -6.99 9.58 8.90
N ASP A 216 -7.07 8.87 10.01
CA ASP A 216 -6.57 9.35 11.30
C ASP A 216 -5.08 9.05 11.40
N PHE A 217 -4.26 10.07 11.16
CA PHE A 217 -2.80 10.00 11.20
C PHE A 217 -2.24 9.61 12.58
N SER A 218 -3.02 9.70 13.66
CA SER A 218 -2.57 9.28 15.00
C SER A 218 -2.53 7.75 15.17
N LYS A 219 -3.24 6.99 14.33
CA LYS A 219 -3.33 5.52 14.43
C LYS A 219 -2.04 4.80 14.05
N TRP A 220 -1.23 5.41 13.20
CA TRP A 220 -0.02 4.79 12.66
C TRP A 220 0.94 5.87 12.15
N ALA A 221 2.14 5.95 12.74
CA ALA A 221 3.16 6.91 12.36
C ALA A 221 4.38 6.20 11.73
N PRO A 222 4.74 6.48 10.47
CA PRO A 222 5.92 5.91 9.84
C PRO A 222 7.21 6.49 10.44
N HIS A 223 8.28 5.70 10.40
CA HIS A 223 9.63 6.21 10.64
C HIS A 223 10.24 6.78 9.36
N VAL A 224 9.83 6.25 8.20
CA VAL A 224 10.27 6.70 6.88
C VAL A 224 9.05 6.98 6.01
N VAL A 225 9.04 8.11 5.32
CA VAL A 225 8.07 8.46 4.28
C VAL A 225 8.80 8.54 2.95
N VAL A 226 8.34 7.83 1.94
CA VAL A 226 8.93 7.84 0.58
C VAL A 226 7.92 8.44 -0.38
N ILE A 227 8.27 9.54 -1.03
CA ILE A 227 7.42 10.22 -2.01
C ILE A 227 8.03 9.97 -3.38
N ASN A 228 7.55 8.96 -4.12
CA ASN A 228 7.97 8.71 -5.50
C ASN A 228 6.88 9.18 -6.46
N ILE A 229 6.93 10.46 -6.84
CA ILE A 229 5.93 11.14 -7.66
C ILE A 229 6.60 12.11 -8.64
N GLY A 230 5.96 12.34 -9.79
CA GLY A 230 6.40 13.30 -10.80
C GLY A 230 6.35 12.74 -12.22
N GLN A 231 6.29 11.42 -12.38
CA GLN A 231 6.23 10.78 -13.70
C GLN A 231 5.08 11.30 -14.56
N ASN A 232 3.90 11.42 -13.98
CA ASN A 232 2.72 11.93 -14.68
C ASN A 232 2.82 13.43 -14.95
N ASP A 233 3.43 14.21 -14.06
CA ASP A 233 3.66 15.65 -14.25
C ASP A 233 4.59 15.93 -15.45
N VAL A 234 5.56 15.04 -15.71
CA VAL A 234 6.39 15.05 -16.92
C VAL A 234 5.52 14.88 -18.17
N TRP A 235 4.67 13.85 -18.20
CA TRP A 235 3.82 13.55 -19.34
C TRP A 235 2.70 14.57 -19.57
N THR A 236 2.28 15.29 -18.53
CA THR A 236 1.31 16.39 -18.65
C THR A 236 1.95 17.75 -18.93
N ASN A 237 3.27 17.81 -19.09
CA ASN A 237 4.03 19.05 -19.31
C ASN A 237 3.73 20.12 -18.24
N THR A 238 3.71 19.69 -16.97
CA THR A 238 3.50 20.58 -15.83
C THR A 238 4.60 21.64 -15.75
N ASP A 239 4.24 22.88 -15.39
CA ASP A 239 5.21 23.95 -15.13
C ASP A 239 6.13 23.57 -13.96
N PRO A 240 7.46 23.52 -14.14
CA PRO A 240 8.41 23.17 -13.07
C PRO A 240 8.34 24.07 -11.83
N THR A 241 7.97 25.34 -12.00
CA THR A 241 7.83 26.31 -10.90
C THR A 241 6.63 25.95 -10.03
N ILE A 242 5.48 25.70 -10.67
CA ILE A 242 4.26 25.26 -9.97
C ILE A 242 4.49 23.92 -9.28
N PHE A 243 5.20 23.00 -9.95
CA PHE A 243 5.58 21.73 -9.35
C PHE A 243 6.43 21.91 -8.10
N LYS A 244 7.49 22.74 -8.17
CA LYS A 244 8.36 23.04 -7.02
C LYS A 244 7.57 23.58 -5.83
N GLU A 245 6.74 24.59 -6.05
CA GLU A 245 5.90 25.19 -5.00
C GLU A 245 4.95 24.16 -4.37
N THR A 246 4.29 23.35 -5.21
CA THR A 246 3.38 22.30 -4.76
C THR A 246 4.12 21.20 -3.98
N TYR A 247 5.32 20.83 -4.41
CA TYR A 247 6.13 19.80 -3.75
C TYR A 247 6.58 20.26 -2.37
N ILE A 248 7.07 21.50 -2.25
CA ILE A 248 7.45 22.11 -0.96
C ILE A 248 6.24 22.13 -0.01
N ALA A 249 5.07 22.56 -0.49
CA ALA A 249 3.84 22.58 0.30
C ALA A 249 3.42 21.17 0.75
N PHE A 250 3.60 20.16 -0.12
CA PHE A 250 3.28 18.79 0.22
C PHE A 250 4.26 18.21 1.26
N ILE A 251 5.57 18.47 1.16
CA ILE A 251 6.54 18.10 2.21
C ILE A 251 6.16 18.75 3.54
N LYS A 252 5.82 20.05 3.56
CA LYS A 252 5.34 20.74 4.78
C LYS A 252 4.11 20.05 5.37
N THR A 253 3.16 19.66 4.52
CA THR A 253 1.95 18.95 4.94
C THR A 253 2.28 17.60 5.59
N LEU A 254 3.12 16.79 4.96
CA LEU A 254 3.54 15.50 5.52
C LEU A 254 4.36 15.65 6.79
N ARG A 255 5.25 16.64 6.87
CA ARG A 255 6.02 16.95 8.08
C ARG A 255 5.12 17.28 9.27
N ASN A 256 4.02 18.02 9.03
CA ASN A 256 3.06 18.34 10.09
C ASN A 256 2.38 17.09 10.69
N HIS A 257 2.11 16.07 9.86
CA HIS A 257 1.56 14.80 10.33
C HIS A 257 2.63 13.87 10.92
N TYR A 258 3.86 13.94 10.40
CA TYR A 258 4.96 13.04 10.73
C TYR A 258 6.20 13.83 11.16
N PRO A 259 6.20 14.44 12.36
CA PRO A 259 7.27 15.35 12.79
C PRO A 259 8.65 14.69 12.88
N ASN A 260 8.70 13.37 13.13
CA ASN A 260 9.96 12.66 13.37
C ASN A 260 10.49 11.85 12.17
N ALA A 261 9.66 11.61 11.16
CA ALA A 261 9.99 10.70 10.07
C ALA A 261 11.13 11.22 9.18
N LEU A 262 11.94 10.32 8.64
CA LEU A 262 12.77 10.65 7.49
C LEU A 262 11.86 10.75 6.25
N ILE A 263 11.82 11.91 5.59
CA ILE A 263 11.11 12.07 4.32
C ILE A 263 12.12 11.92 3.18
N VAL A 264 11.90 10.92 2.34
CA VAL A 264 12.70 10.64 1.14
C VAL A 264 11.90 11.10 -0.08
N CYS A 265 12.31 12.23 -0.66
CA CYS A 265 11.77 12.76 -1.89
C CYS A 265 12.39 12.03 -3.07
N ALA A 266 11.67 11.02 -3.57
CA ALA A 266 12.14 10.12 -4.60
C ALA A 266 11.58 10.46 -5.99
N LEU A 267 12.27 9.99 -7.03
CA LEU A 267 11.77 10.01 -8.40
C LEU A 267 12.30 8.82 -9.19
N GLY A 268 11.44 8.23 -10.02
CA GLY A 268 11.81 7.24 -11.01
C GLY A 268 10.91 6.00 -10.99
N SER A 269 11.12 5.03 -11.85
CA SER A 269 12.33 4.78 -12.66
C SER A 269 12.12 4.93 -14.17
N MET A 270 11.14 5.75 -14.57
CA MET A 270 10.70 5.94 -15.96
C MET A 270 11.18 7.29 -16.53
N ASP A 271 10.49 7.86 -17.54
CA ASP A 271 10.96 9.03 -18.30
C ASP A 271 11.34 10.24 -17.44
N ALA A 272 10.75 10.38 -16.25
CA ALA A 272 11.08 11.47 -15.33
C ALA A 272 12.55 11.47 -14.88
N VAL A 273 13.24 10.34 -14.96
CA VAL A 273 14.68 10.20 -14.67
C VAL A 273 15.51 9.87 -15.91
N ALA A 274 14.93 9.95 -17.12
CA ALA A 274 15.68 9.75 -18.35
C ALA A 274 16.82 10.77 -18.51
N LYS A 275 17.84 10.42 -19.30
CA LYS A 275 18.97 11.31 -19.57
C LYS A 275 18.48 12.64 -20.16
N GLY A 276 18.86 13.75 -19.52
CA GLY A 276 18.46 15.10 -19.92
C GLY A 276 17.14 15.57 -19.28
N SER A 277 16.48 14.74 -18.47
CA SER A 277 15.33 15.17 -17.68
C SER A 277 15.73 16.24 -16.65
N GLN A 278 14.95 17.31 -16.57
CA GLN A 278 15.11 18.39 -15.60
C GLN A 278 14.55 18.03 -14.21
N TRP A 279 13.65 17.05 -14.13
CA TRP A 279 12.84 16.80 -12.93
C TRP A 279 13.63 16.37 -11.68
N PRO A 280 14.73 15.61 -11.76
CA PRO A 280 15.60 15.37 -10.61
C PRO A 280 16.19 16.67 -10.03
N ALA A 281 16.55 17.62 -10.89
CA ALA A 281 17.06 18.92 -10.45
C ALA A 281 15.95 19.77 -9.80
N VAL A 282 14.75 19.76 -10.36
CA VAL A 282 13.58 20.45 -9.78
C VAL A 282 13.24 19.92 -8.38
N ILE A 283 13.23 18.60 -8.18
CA ILE A 283 12.99 18.00 -6.85
C ILE A 283 14.13 18.34 -5.88
N THR A 284 15.39 18.29 -6.35
CA THR A 284 16.55 18.67 -5.53
C THR A 284 16.44 20.11 -5.07
N ASP A 285 16.15 21.04 -5.97
CA ASP A 285 15.94 22.45 -5.65
C ASP A 285 14.74 22.68 -4.72
N SER A 286 13.66 21.91 -4.89
CA SER A 286 12.50 21.91 -3.97
C SER A 286 12.90 21.52 -2.54
N VAL A 287 13.65 20.43 -2.40
CA VAL A 287 14.13 19.93 -1.10
C VAL A 287 15.10 20.90 -0.45
N GLU A 288 16.07 21.44 -1.19
CA GLU A 288 17.03 22.40 -0.64
C GLU A 288 16.38 23.74 -0.26
N THR A 289 15.39 24.20 -1.02
CA THR A 289 14.56 25.35 -0.65
C THR A 289 13.80 25.08 0.64
N TYR A 290 13.10 23.94 0.75
CA TYR A 290 12.39 23.53 1.96
C TYR A 290 13.31 23.46 3.19
N LYS A 291 14.49 22.84 3.07
CA LYS A 291 15.46 22.72 4.16
C LYS A 291 16.01 24.08 4.57
N THR A 292 16.24 24.98 3.62
CA THR A 292 16.70 26.35 3.89
C THR A 292 15.66 27.15 4.68
N GLU A 293 14.38 27.04 4.31
CA GLU A 293 13.26 27.73 4.95
C GLU A 293 12.95 27.19 6.35
N THR A 294 13.00 25.87 6.54
CA THR A 294 12.48 25.21 7.75
C THR A 294 13.57 24.75 8.72
N LYS A 295 14.82 24.65 8.24
CA LYS A 295 15.95 24.01 8.95
C LYS A 295 15.75 22.54 9.27
N ASP A 296 14.76 21.88 8.66
CA ASP A 296 14.55 20.44 8.81
C ASP A 296 15.68 19.66 8.12
N THR A 297 16.38 18.82 8.87
CA THR A 297 17.49 18.00 8.38
C THR A 297 17.07 16.57 8.01
N LYS A 298 15.80 16.20 8.24
CA LYS A 298 15.26 14.85 8.00
C LYS A 298 14.52 14.75 6.67
N VAL A 299 15.01 15.46 5.65
CA VAL A 299 14.51 15.39 4.27
C VAL A 299 15.67 15.16 3.31
N GLU A 300 15.56 14.13 2.48
CA GLU A 300 16.62 13.65 1.59
C GLU A 300 16.05 13.38 0.19
N THR A 301 16.89 13.51 -0.84
CA THR A 301 16.53 13.10 -2.21
C THR A 301 17.03 11.69 -2.52
N PHE A 302 16.30 10.97 -3.36
CA PHE A 302 16.72 9.66 -3.87
C PHE A 302 16.18 9.40 -5.28
N PHE A 303 17.06 9.16 -6.25
CA PHE A 303 16.64 8.97 -7.64
C PHE A 303 16.93 7.55 -8.12
N PHE A 304 15.89 6.85 -8.57
CA PHE A 304 16.07 5.56 -9.22
C PHE A 304 16.67 5.76 -10.61
N GLU A 305 17.42 4.78 -11.10
CA GLU A 305 17.93 4.78 -12.46
C GLU A 305 16.78 4.69 -13.48
N PHE A 306 17.00 5.23 -14.68
CA PHE A 306 16.09 5.03 -15.79
C PHE A 306 16.14 3.58 -16.31
N LEU A 307 15.01 2.89 -16.32
CA LEU A 307 14.92 1.48 -16.73
C LEU A 307 14.56 1.28 -18.21
N GLY A 308 14.43 2.36 -18.97
CA GLY A 308 14.20 2.34 -20.42
C GLY A 308 12.85 2.90 -20.86
N ALA A 309 12.76 3.23 -22.15
CA ALA A 309 11.76 4.14 -22.71
C ALA A 309 10.40 3.51 -23.10
N LYS A 310 10.09 2.28 -22.68
CA LYS A 310 8.93 1.55 -23.24
C LYS A 310 7.96 0.90 -22.23
N GLY A 311 8.03 1.24 -20.96
CA GLY A 311 6.95 0.84 -20.05
C GLY A 311 7.25 0.97 -18.57
N HIS A 312 6.26 0.56 -17.78
CA HIS A 312 6.38 0.39 -16.35
C HIS A 312 7.41 -0.70 -16.00
N PRO A 313 8.02 -0.63 -14.80
CA PRO A 313 8.97 -1.64 -14.35
C PRO A 313 8.34 -3.05 -14.32
N SER A 314 9.06 -4.05 -14.81
CA SER A 314 8.75 -5.47 -14.56
C SER A 314 8.89 -5.82 -13.08
N SER A 315 8.39 -6.98 -12.65
CA SER A 315 8.56 -7.44 -11.26
C SER A 315 10.03 -7.58 -10.86
N THR A 316 10.89 -8.03 -11.78
CA THR A 316 12.35 -8.13 -11.54
C THR A 316 12.99 -6.74 -11.40
N GLN A 317 12.58 -5.80 -12.25
CA GLN A 317 13.04 -4.41 -12.17
C GLN A 317 12.58 -3.72 -10.89
N ALA A 318 11.33 -3.94 -10.47
CA ALA A 318 10.79 -3.43 -9.22
C ALA A 318 11.52 -4.00 -7.99
N TYR A 319 11.97 -5.26 -8.05
CA TYR A 319 12.86 -5.82 -7.03
C TYR A 319 14.21 -5.09 -6.98
N GLY A 320 14.87 -4.87 -8.12
CA GLY A 320 16.12 -4.11 -8.18
C GLY A 320 15.97 -2.65 -7.70
N MET A 321 14.82 -2.02 -7.94
CA MET A 321 14.49 -0.73 -7.31
C MET A 321 14.44 -0.85 -5.79
N ALA A 322 13.77 -1.89 -5.27
CA ALA A 322 13.64 -2.12 -3.84
C ALA A 322 15.00 -2.36 -3.16
N GLU A 323 15.91 -3.09 -3.80
CA GLU A 323 17.28 -3.28 -3.29
C GLU A 323 18.01 -1.96 -3.14
N LYS A 324 17.94 -1.08 -4.13
CA LYS A 324 18.60 0.23 -4.09
C LYS A 324 18.04 1.14 -3.02
N LEU A 325 16.70 1.20 -2.89
CA LEU A 325 16.07 1.99 -1.83
C LEU A 325 16.37 1.40 -0.44
N SER A 326 16.41 0.08 -0.31
CA SER A 326 16.77 -0.59 0.95
C SER A 326 18.20 -0.26 1.36
N ALA A 327 19.16 -0.41 0.44
CA ALA A 327 20.56 -0.06 0.69
C ALA A 327 20.73 1.42 1.06
N PHE A 328 20.00 2.33 0.40
CA PHE A 328 19.99 3.74 0.76
C PHE A 328 19.50 3.98 2.19
N LEU A 329 18.41 3.34 2.60
CA LEU A 329 17.85 3.50 3.95
C LEU A 329 18.75 2.86 5.01
N GLU A 330 19.35 1.69 4.74
CA GLU A 330 20.31 1.06 5.65
C GLU A 330 21.55 1.91 5.87
N ALA A 331 22.05 2.57 4.82
CA ALA A 331 23.20 3.47 4.90
C ALA A 331 22.97 4.70 5.79
N LYS A 332 21.71 5.06 6.09
CA LYS A 332 21.38 6.13 7.05
C LYS A 332 21.50 5.69 8.51
N GLY A 333 21.75 4.40 8.76
CA GLY A 333 21.95 3.83 10.08
C GLY A 333 20.65 3.55 10.85
N PRO A 334 20.74 2.89 12.01
CA PRO A 334 19.57 2.37 12.73
C PRO A 334 18.66 3.46 13.32
N ASN A 335 19.17 4.69 13.48
CA ASN A 335 18.43 5.79 14.12
C ASN A 335 17.24 6.28 13.30
N ILE A 336 17.15 5.94 12.00
CA ILE A 336 15.97 6.29 11.19
C ILE A 336 14.71 5.50 11.60
N TRP A 337 14.85 4.50 12.47
CA TRP A 337 13.76 3.63 12.95
C TRP A 337 13.34 3.92 14.39
N GLN A 338 13.81 5.02 14.97
CA GLN A 338 13.52 5.42 16.36
C GLN A 338 12.40 6.45 16.46
#